data_AF-A0A8T3WDJ5-F1
#
_entry.id   AF-A0A8T3WDJ5-F1
#
_cell.length_a   1.000
_cell.length_b   1.000
_cell.length_c   1.000
_cell.angle_alpha   90.00
_cell.angle_beta   90.00
_cell.angle_gamma   90.00
#
_symmetry.space_group_name_H-M   'P 1'
#
loop_
_entity.id
_entity.type
_entity.pdbx_description
1 polymer ?
#
loop_
_entity_poly.entity_id
_entity_poly.type
_entity_poly.pdbx_seq_one_letter_code
_entity_poly.pdbx_strand_id
1 'polypeptide(L)'
;MEKRGQLTIFIIIAVVIIALGVMVYFFVPQVRTGLGVSTNNPVLYIQDCIKGKVETTVDELSVQGGSMNPQKYLLHKDQKIEYLCYTEEYYTTCVMQQPLLKAHVESEIKNEIT
;
A
#
# COMPACT_ATOMS: atom_id res chain seq x y z
N MET A 1 55.06 39.93 -2.79
CA MET A 1 54.42 39.01 -3.76
C MET A 1 53.30 38.18 -3.11
N GLU A 2 52.59 38.73 -2.11
CA GLU A 2 51.56 37.99 -1.35
C GLU A 2 50.11 38.26 -1.78
N LYS A 3 49.84 39.35 -2.51
CA LYS A 3 48.46 39.77 -2.81
C LYS A 3 47.80 39.10 -4.03
N ARG A 4 48.54 38.27 -4.79
CA ARG A 4 48.02 37.59 -6.00
C ARG A 4 47.36 36.24 -5.69
N GLY A 5 47.86 35.50 -4.69
CA GLY A 5 47.28 34.21 -4.28
C GLY A 5 45.94 34.33 -3.55
N GLN A 6 45.75 35.43 -2.82
CA GLN A 6 44.51 35.70 -2.10
C GLN A 6 43.34 35.96 -3.08
N LEU A 7 43.58 36.69 -4.17
CA LEU A 7 42.55 36.97 -5.19
C LEU A 7 42.12 35.68 -5.92
N THR A 8 43.05 34.78 -6.24
CA THR A 8 42.74 33.50 -6.89
C THR A 8 41.90 32.58 -6.00
N ILE A 9 42.14 32.59 -4.68
CA ILE A 9 41.33 31.81 -3.73
C ILE A 9 39.87 32.29 -3.70
N PHE A 10 39.65 33.61 -3.68
CA PHE A 10 38.29 34.16 -3.71
C PHE A 10 37.53 33.79 -4.99
N ILE A 11 38.21 33.77 -6.13
CA ILE A 11 37.60 33.38 -7.41
C ILE A 11 37.22 31.90 -7.40
N ILE A 12 38.11 31.02 -6.93
CA ILE A 12 37.84 29.57 -6.85
C ILE A 12 36.65 29.30 -5.93
N ILE A 13 36.59 29.95 -4.77
CA ILE A 13 35.47 29.80 -3.83
C ILE A 13 34.14 30.23 -4.47
N ALA A 14 34.12 31.37 -5.19
CA ALA A 14 32.92 31.84 -5.87
C ALA A 14 32.43 30.82 -6.93
N VAL A 15 33.34 30.25 -7.71
CA VAL A 15 33.01 29.22 -8.72
C VAL A 15 32.49 27.94 -8.06
N VAL A 16 33.09 27.50 -6.96
CA VAL A 16 32.63 26.31 -6.21
C VAL A 16 31.22 26.51 -5.66
N ILE A 17 30.91 27.69 -5.10
CA ILE A 17 29.58 28.00 -4.58
C ILE A 17 28.54 27.96 -5.71
N ILE A 18 28.86 28.53 -6.87
CA ILE A 18 27.95 28.50 -8.03
C ILE A 18 27.75 27.06 -8.51
N ALA A 19 28.82 26.27 -8.62
CA ALA A 19 28.75 24.87 -9.05
C ALA A 19 27.89 24.04 -8.09
N LEU A 20 28.07 24.21 -6.77
CA LEU A 20 27.25 23.54 -5.77
C LEU A 20 25.79 23.99 -5.81
N GLY A 21 25.53 25.29 -6.00
CA GLY A 21 24.17 25.82 -6.13
C GLY A 21 23.42 25.24 -7.35
N VAL A 22 24.10 25.16 -8.50
CA VAL A 22 23.56 24.55 -9.72
C VAL A 22 23.30 23.06 -9.51
N MET A 23 24.25 22.34 -8.89
CA MET A 23 24.09 20.93 -8.57
C MET A 23 22.87 20.69 -7.67
N VAL A 24 22.70 21.47 -6.59
CA VAL A 24 21.53 21.36 -5.71
C VAL A 24 20.24 21.67 -6.47
N TYR A 25 20.21 22.72 -7.30
CA TYR A 25 19.03 23.10 -8.07
C TYR A 25 18.53 22.00 -9.02
N PHE A 26 19.44 21.31 -9.72
CA PHE A 26 19.07 20.22 -10.62
C PHE A 26 18.74 18.90 -9.91
N PHE A 27 19.45 18.56 -8.82
CA PHE A 27 19.30 17.25 -8.17
C PHE A 27 18.20 17.19 -7.11
N VAL A 28 17.87 18.29 -6.41
CA VAL A 28 16.77 18.32 -5.43
C VAL A 28 15.40 17.89 -6.00
N PRO A 29 14.94 18.37 -7.17
CA PRO A 29 13.65 17.94 -7.71
C PRO A 29 13.65 16.46 -8.10
N GLN A 30 14.76 15.92 -8.63
CA GLN A 30 14.87 14.51 -9.03
C GLN A 30 14.84 13.54 -7.83
N VAL A 31 15.44 13.92 -6.70
CA VAL A 31 15.40 13.10 -5.47
C VAL A 31 14.00 13.10 -4.84
N ARG A 32 13.26 14.22 -4.91
CA ARG A 32 11.85 14.26 -4.44
C ARG A 32 10.94 13.34 -5.23
N THR A 33 11.16 13.21 -6.55
CA THR A 33 10.40 12.27 -7.37
C THR A 33 10.74 10.79 -7.11
N GLY A 34 11.95 10.48 -6.59
CA GLY A 34 12.38 9.12 -6.24
C GLY A 34 11.90 8.63 -4.88
N LEU A 35 11.55 9.54 -3.96
CA LEU A 35 11.09 9.22 -2.59
C LEU A 35 9.56 9.01 -2.49
N GLY A 36 8.88 8.76 -3.61
CA GLY A 36 7.45 8.41 -3.61
C GLY A 36 6.47 9.58 -3.39
N VAL A 37 6.96 10.79 -3.06
CA VAL A 37 6.13 11.99 -2.96
C VAL A 37 5.98 12.64 -4.35
N SER A 38 5.43 11.88 -5.31
CA SER A 38 5.00 12.41 -6.59
C SER A 38 3.48 12.49 -6.61
N THR A 39 2.95 13.64 -6.23
CA THR A 39 1.52 13.98 -6.33
C THR A 39 1.00 14.02 -7.78
N ASN A 40 1.86 13.75 -8.77
CA ASN A 40 1.52 13.79 -10.19
C ASN A 40 1.13 12.42 -10.78
N ASN A 41 1.20 11.33 -10.01
CA ASN A 41 0.64 10.04 -10.44
C ASN A 41 -0.68 9.77 -9.70
N PRO A 42 -1.84 10.12 -10.30
CA PRO A 42 -3.14 9.93 -9.66
C PRO A 42 -3.43 8.47 -9.32
N VAL A 43 -2.82 7.51 -10.04
CA VAL A 43 -2.99 6.07 -9.76
C VAL A 43 -2.35 5.70 -8.42
N LEU A 44 -1.12 6.15 -8.17
CA LEU A 44 -0.43 5.90 -6.90
C LEU A 44 -1.15 6.57 -5.74
N TYR A 45 -1.64 7.79 -5.95
CA TYR A 45 -2.44 8.49 -4.93
C TYR A 45 -3.71 7.72 -4.55
N ILE A 46 -4.47 7.24 -5.55
CA ILE A 46 -5.68 6.44 -5.30
C ILE A 46 -5.31 5.13 -4.60
N GLN A 47 -4.22 4.48 -5.02
CA GLN A 47 -3.74 3.25 -4.40
C GLN A 47 -3.42 3.47 -2.92
N ASP A 48 -2.62 4.49 -2.59
CA ASP A 48 -2.26 4.81 -1.21
C ASP A 48 -3.48 5.22 -0.38
N CYS A 49 -4.44 5.94 -0.99
CA CYS A 49 -5.67 6.34 -0.33
C CYS A 49 -6.55 5.15 0.07
N ILE A 50 -6.62 4.11 -0.77
CA ILE A 50 -7.50 2.95 -0.56
C ILE A 50 -6.79 1.81 0.20
N LYS A 51 -5.46 1.75 0.12
CA LYS A 51 -4.63 0.66 0.68
C LYS A 51 -4.96 0.33 2.13
N GLY A 52 -4.99 1.33 3.02
CA GLY A 52 -5.27 1.09 4.44
C GLY A 52 -6.67 0.49 4.69
N LYS A 53 -7.67 0.95 3.93
CA LYS A 53 -9.03 0.41 4.01
C LYS A 53 -9.09 -1.02 3.50
N VAL A 54 -8.45 -1.32 2.37
CA VAL A 54 -8.35 -2.69 1.82
C VAL A 54 -7.69 -3.63 2.82
N GLU A 55 -6.55 -3.24 3.39
CA GLU A 55 -5.82 -4.08 4.35
C GLU A 55 -6.69 -4.44 5.56
N THR A 56 -7.40 -3.45 6.12
CA THR A 56 -8.30 -3.67 7.26
C THR A 56 -9.47 -4.58 6.89
N THR A 57 -10.12 -4.34 5.74
CA THR A 57 -11.24 -5.17 5.28
C THR A 57 -10.81 -6.61 4.99
N VAL A 58 -9.61 -6.81 4.42
CA VAL A 58 -9.06 -8.16 4.17
C VAL A 58 -8.81 -8.88 5.49
N ASP A 59 -8.24 -8.20 6.49
CA ASP A 59 -8.00 -8.79 7.80
C ASP A 59 -9.33 -9.23 8.46
N GLU A 60 -10.36 -8.38 8.42
CA GLU A 60 -11.68 -8.70 8.98
C GLU A 60 -12.36 -9.88 8.24
N LEU A 61 -12.37 -9.87 6.91
CA LEU A 61 -12.93 -10.95 6.10
C LEU A 61 -12.20 -12.28 6.32
N SER A 62 -10.87 -12.24 6.48
CA SER A 62 -10.05 -13.44 6.66
C SER A 62 -10.39 -14.19 7.95
N VAL A 63 -10.71 -13.46 9.03
CA VAL A 63 -11.07 -14.05 10.33
C VAL A 63 -12.47 -14.64 10.30
N GLN A 64 -13.36 -14.11 9.46
CA GLN A 64 -14.77 -14.51 9.37
C GLN A 64 -15.06 -15.54 8.26
N GLY A 65 -14.04 -15.97 7.51
CA GLY A 65 -14.19 -17.00 6.47
C GLY A 65 -14.61 -16.47 5.10
N GLY A 66 -14.58 -15.15 4.87
CA GLY A 66 -14.73 -14.55 3.55
C GLY A 66 -15.99 -13.72 3.31
N SER A 67 -16.86 -13.55 4.31
CA SER A 67 -18.04 -12.69 4.27
C SER A 67 -18.09 -11.76 5.48
N MET A 68 -18.56 -10.52 5.31
CA MET A 68 -18.73 -9.56 6.42
C MET A 68 -19.90 -9.94 7.35
N ASN A 69 -20.91 -10.60 6.81
CA ASN A 69 -22.04 -11.09 7.57
C ASN A 69 -22.41 -12.51 7.12
N PRO A 70 -21.74 -13.53 7.66
CA PRO A 70 -21.94 -14.90 7.22
C PRO A 70 -23.32 -15.42 7.65
N GLN A 71 -24.01 -16.12 6.73
CA GLN A 71 -25.33 -16.72 7.01
C GLN A 71 -25.21 -18.12 7.61
N LYS A 72 -24.28 -18.92 7.08
CA LYS A 72 -23.95 -20.27 7.58
C LYS A 72 -22.62 -20.18 8.33
N TYR A 73 -22.69 -20.04 9.64
CA TYR A 73 -21.50 -19.82 10.44
C TYR A 73 -21.42 -20.74 11.67
N LEU A 74 -20.19 -20.97 12.11
CA LEU A 74 -19.87 -21.44 13.43
C LEU A 74 -19.57 -20.24 14.33
N LEU A 75 -20.13 -20.20 15.53
CA LEU A 75 -19.72 -19.21 16.52
C LEU A 75 -18.46 -19.70 17.23
N HIS A 76 -17.36 -18.98 17.09
CA HIS A 76 -16.09 -19.29 17.75
C HIS A 76 -15.55 -18.02 18.41
N LYS A 77 -15.41 -18.02 19.74
CA LYS A 77 -14.94 -16.85 20.53
C LYS A 77 -15.72 -15.57 20.21
N ASP A 78 -17.06 -15.67 20.16
CA ASP A 78 -17.98 -14.59 19.81
C ASP A 78 -17.82 -14.03 18.37
N GLN A 79 -17.02 -14.70 17.53
CA GLN A 79 -16.89 -14.38 16.11
C GLN A 79 -17.67 -15.38 15.27
N LYS A 80 -18.36 -14.89 14.25
CA LYS A 80 -19.07 -15.72 13.28
C LYS A 80 -18.08 -16.11 12.17
N ILE A 81 -17.79 -17.39 12.05
CA ILE A 81 -16.88 -17.92 11.03
C ILE A 81 -17.71 -18.69 10.01
N GLU A 82 -17.67 -18.28 8.75
CA GLU A 82 -18.40 -18.89 7.65
C GLU A 82 -17.91 -20.31 7.34
N TYR A 83 -18.85 -21.22 7.06
CA TYR A 83 -18.53 -22.53 6.52
C TYR A 83 -18.23 -22.44 5.03
N LEU A 84 -16.96 -22.62 4.66
CA LEU A 84 -16.56 -22.80 3.26
C LEU A 84 -16.88 -24.20 2.72
N CYS A 85 -16.84 -25.20 3.61
CA CYS A 85 -17.15 -26.58 3.30
C CYS A 85 -17.85 -27.22 4.50
N TYR A 86 -18.99 -27.88 4.27
CA TYR A 86 -19.78 -28.47 5.34
C TYR A 86 -20.43 -29.79 4.90
N THR A 87 -20.53 -30.75 5.82
CA THR A 87 -21.34 -31.97 5.70
C THR A 87 -21.75 -32.44 7.10
N GLU A 88 -22.95 -33.00 7.22
CA GLU A 88 -23.47 -33.58 8.48
C GLU A 88 -23.14 -35.07 8.62
N GLU A 89 -22.72 -35.74 7.54
CA GLU A 89 -22.54 -37.18 7.50
C GLU A 89 -21.08 -37.58 7.80
N TYR A 90 -20.89 -38.36 8.87
CA TYR A 90 -19.63 -39.05 9.15
C TYR A 90 -19.31 -39.97 7.96
N TYR A 91 -18.10 -39.86 7.38
CA TYR A 91 -17.61 -40.58 6.18
C TYR A 91 -17.96 -40.00 4.81
N THR A 92 -18.67 -38.87 4.72
CA THR A 92 -18.78 -38.13 3.45
C THR A 92 -17.75 -37.02 3.35
N THR A 93 -17.35 -36.70 2.14
CA THR A 93 -16.55 -35.50 1.86
C THR A 93 -17.37 -34.25 2.12
N CYS A 94 -16.75 -33.20 2.65
CA CYS A 94 -17.43 -31.93 2.85
C CYS A 94 -17.90 -31.36 1.50
N VAL A 95 -19.09 -30.75 1.47
CA VAL A 95 -19.64 -30.12 0.27
C VAL A 95 -19.22 -28.65 0.27
N MET A 96 -18.53 -28.23 -0.78
CA MET A 96 -18.13 -26.85 -1.02
C MET A 96 -19.37 -25.94 -1.02
N GLN A 97 -19.48 -25.06 -0.02
CA GLN A 97 -20.58 -24.11 0.07
C GLN A 97 -20.33 -22.86 -0.78
N GLN A 98 -19.05 -22.52 -1.00
CA GLN A 98 -18.65 -21.37 -1.80
C GLN A 98 -17.61 -21.76 -2.87
N PRO A 99 -18.04 -22.25 -4.05
CA PRO A 99 -17.13 -22.67 -5.11
C PRO A 99 -16.28 -21.51 -5.67
N LEU A 100 -16.82 -20.29 -5.71
CA LEU A 100 -16.17 -19.10 -6.27
C LEU A 100 -15.67 -18.15 -5.17
N LEU A 101 -14.96 -18.70 -4.18
CA LEU A 101 -14.52 -17.95 -3.01
C LEU A 101 -13.74 -16.68 -3.34
N LYS A 102 -12.82 -16.75 -4.32
CA LYS A 102 -12.04 -15.59 -4.74
C LYS A 102 -12.95 -14.44 -5.20
N ALA A 103 -13.88 -14.72 -6.11
CA ALA A 103 -14.77 -13.70 -6.66
C ALA A 103 -15.71 -13.14 -5.60
N HIS A 104 -16.16 -14.00 -4.68
CA HIS A 104 -16.96 -13.61 -3.52
C HIS A 104 -16.21 -12.62 -2.63
N VAL A 105 -14.99 -12.96 -2.20
CA VAL A 105 -14.15 -12.10 -1.36
C VAL A 105 -13.83 -10.78 -2.07
N GLU A 106 -13.50 -10.81 -3.36
CA GLU A 106 -13.28 -9.59 -4.16
C GLU A 106 -14.54 -8.70 -4.20
N SER A 107 -15.73 -9.29 -4.23
CA SER A 107 -17.00 -8.55 -4.20
C SER A 107 -17.28 -7.94 -2.82
N GLU A 108 -17.02 -8.66 -1.74
CA GLU A 108 -17.17 -8.16 -0.36
C GLU A 108 -16.23 -6.97 -0.13
N ILE A 109 -14.95 -7.10 -0.51
CA ILE A 109 -13.97 -6.01 -0.42
C ILE A 109 -14.46 -4.78 -1.19
N LYS A 110 -15.00 -4.98 -2.41
CA LYS A 110 -15.51 -3.88 -3.22
C LYS A 110 -16.72 -3.20 -2.57
N ASN A 111 -17.63 -3.97 -1.97
CA ASN A 111 -18.83 -3.47 -1.32
C ASN A 111 -18.51 -2.69 -0.04
N GLU A 112 -17.48 -3.09 0.72
CA GLU A 112 -17.07 -2.37 1.93
C GLU A 112 -16.30 -1.08 1.63
N ILE A 113 -15.58 -1.04 0.50
CA ILE A 113 -14.79 0.13 0.11
C ILE A 113 -15.65 1.23 -0.52
N THR A 114 -16.67 0.86 -1.30
CA THR A 114 -17.53 1.76 -2.08
C THR A 114 -18.70 2.32 -1.27
#